data_AF-A0A351RU59-F1
#
_entry.id   AF-A0A351RU59-F1
#
_cell.length_a   1.000
_cell.length_b   1.000
_cell.length_c   1.000
_cell.angle_alpha   90.00
_cell.angle_beta   90.00
_cell.angle_gamma   90.00
#
_symmetry.space_group_name_H-M   'P 1'
#
loop_
_entity.id
_entity.type
_entity.pdbx_description
1 polymer ?
#
loop_
_entity_poly.entity_id
_entity_poly.type
_entity_poly.pdbx_seq_one_letter_code
_entity_poly.pdbx_strand_id
1 'polypeptide(L)'
;MRLKEDMINYVSTMIVDDLLKNGLIEIDCAKEKIVDSIGKIITDELLLEDRLNDEVKELLKSHEMELDKGNIDYRRMFQMVKQKLAKERGMVL
;
A
#
# COMPACT_ATOMS: atom_id res chain seq x y z
N MET A 1 -4.92 -5.14 -3.82
CA MET A 1 -6.36 -5.32 -3.51
C MET A 1 -7.02 -3.99 -3.75
N ARG A 2 -8.03 -3.87 -4.62
CA ARG A 2 -8.67 -2.58 -4.87
C ARG A 2 -9.57 -2.21 -3.68
N LEU A 3 -9.06 -1.38 -2.78
CA LEU A 3 -9.91 -0.63 -1.86
C LEU A 3 -10.83 0.27 -2.69
N LYS A 4 -12.14 0.25 -2.39
CA LYS A 4 -13.10 1.15 -3.05
C LYS A 4 -12.83 2.58 -2.58
N GLU A 5 -12.92 3.55 -3.48
CA GLU A 5 -12.72 4.98 -3.17
C GLU A 5 -13.62 5.44 -2.00
N ASP A 6 -14.84 4.92 -1.90
CA ASP A 6 -15.76 5.18 -0.78
C ASP A 6 -15.17 4.78 0.59
N MET A 7 -14.44 3.66 0.64
CA MET A 7 -13.81 3.17 1.87
C MET A 7 -12.61 4.03 2.25
N ILE A 8 -11.84 4.50 1.25
CA ILE A 8 -10.72 5.42 1.44
C ILE A 8 -11.24 6.75 2.00
N ASN A 9 -12.33 7.29 1.45
CA ASN A 9 -12.96 8.52 1.94
C ASN A 9 -13.52 8.36 3.36
N TYR A 10 -14.15 7.22 3.66
CA TYR A 10 -14.63 6.92 5.00
C TYR A 10 -13.50 6.88 6.03
N VAL A 11 -12.42 6.15 5.75
CA VAL A 11 -11.24 6.05 6.61
C VAL A 11 -10.57 7.42 6.77
N SER A 12 -10.43 8.17 5.69
CA SER A 12 -9.83 9.52 5.72
C SER A 12 -10.64 10.46 6.61
N THR A 13 -11.97 10.41 6.51
CA THR A 13 -12.87 11.23 7.35
C THR A 13 -12.74 10.85 8.81
N MET A 14 -12.73 9.55 9.13
CA MET A 14 -12.53 9.06 10.49
C MET A 14 -11.21 9.52 11.10
N ILE A 15 -10.11 9.48 10.33
CA ILE A 15 -8.79 9.93 10.80
C ILE A 15 -8.82 11.42 11.13
N VAL A 16 -9.39 12.26 10.25
CA VAL A 16 -9.50 13.70 10.50
C VAL A 16 -10.36 13.98 11.73
N ASP A 17 -11.48 13.28 11.88
CA ASP A 17 -12.36 13.46 13.04
C ASP A 17 -11.68 13.06 14.35
N ASP A 18 -10.92 11.97 14.36
CA ASP A 18 -10.19 11.55 15.56
C ASP A 18 -9.06 12.52 15.91
N LEU A 19 -8.30 13.00 14.91
CA LEU A 19 -7.23 13.99 15.11
C LEU A 19 -7.77 15.32 15.65
N LEU A 20 -8.92 15.78 15.15
CA LEU A 20 -9.62 16.96 15.65
C LEU A 20 -10.14 16.76 17.07
N LYS A 21 -10.78 15.63 17.33
CA LYS A 21 -11.37 15.32 18.65
C LYS A 21 -10.32 15.25 19.74
N ASN A 22 -9.13 14.73 19.41
CA ASN A 22 -8.00 14.66 20.32
C ASN A 22 -7.21 15.98 20.42
N GLY A 23 -7.60 17.03 19.66
CA GLY A 23 -6.92 18.33 19.67
C GLY A 23 -5.47 18.27 19.17
N LEU A 24 -5.13 17.27 18.36
CA LEU A 24 -3.78 17.06 17.85
C LEU A 24 -3.47 17.95 16.64
N ILE A 25 -4.51 18.46 15.99
CA ILE A 25 -4.42 19.35 14.83
C ILE A 25 -5.39 20.52 14.99
N GLU A 26 -4.95 21.70 14.59
CA GLU A 26 -5.83 22.85 14.34
C GLU A 26 -5.99 23.00 12.82
N ILE A 27 -7.23 23.11 12.37
CA ILE A 27 -7.55 23.24 10.95
C ILE A 27 -7.89 24.70 10.67
N ASP A 28 -7.09 25.35 9.83
CA ASP A 28 -7.34 26.73 9.33
C ASP A 28 -8.02 26.74 7.94
N CYS A 29 -8.50 25.58 7.48
CA CYS A 29 -9.10 25.41 6.15
C CYS A 29 -10.37 24.54 6.18
N ALA A 30 -10.99 24.31 5.01
CA ALA A 30 -12.15 23.43 4.91
C ALA A 30 -11.76 21.97 5.22
N LYS A 31 -12.50 21.31 6.13
CA LYS A 31 -12.26 19.91 6.54
C LYS A 31 -12.18 18.97 5.32
N GLU A 32 -12.97 19.20 4.29
CA GLU A 32 -12.96 18.37 3.07
C GLU A 32 -11.57 18.36 2.40
N LYS A 33 -10.82 19.46 2.42
CA LYS A 33 -9.47 19.51 1.82
C LYS A 33 -8.49 18.57 2.51
N ILE A 34 -8.59 18.42 3.82
CA ILE A 34 -7.71 17.53 4.58
C ILE A 34 -8.12 16.08 4.32
N VAL A 35 -9.42 15.78 4.31
CA VAL A 35 -9.93 14.45 3.96
C VAL A 35 -9.48 14.04 2.57
N ASP A 36 -9.61 14.93 1.57
CA ASP A 36 -9.14 14.68 0.20
C ASP A 36 -7.62 14.47 0.14
N SER A 37 -6.85 15.24 0.91
CA SER A 37 -5.39 15.09 0.95
C SER A 37 -4.98 13.74 1.54
N ILE A 38 -5.62 13.30 2.62
CA ILE A 38 -5.36 11.99 3.22
C ILE A 38 -5.79 10.88 2.26
N GLY A 39 -6.95 11.02 1.62
CA GLY A 39 -7.44 10.06 0.63
C GLY A 39 -6.48 9.90 -0.56
N LYS A 40 -5.90 10.99 -1.05
CA LYS A 40 -4.84 10.96 -2.07
C LYS A 40 -3.60 10.23 -1.61
N ILE A 41 -3.09 10.53 -0.41
CA ILE A 41 -1.91 9.85 0.14
C ILE A 41 -2.15 8.34 0.25
N ILE A 42 -3.31 7.92 0.77
CA ILE A 42 -3.68 6.50 0.86
C ILE A 42 -3.73 5.86 -0.54
N THR A 43 -4.32 6.55 -1.51
CA THR A 43 -4.44 6.05 -2.88
C THR A 43 -3.07 5.91 -3.55
N ASP A 44 -2.20 6.90 -3.39
CA ASP A 44 -0.85 6.90 -3.95
C ASP A 44 0.00 5.76 -3.35
N GLU A 45 -0.07 5.53 -2.03
CA GLU A 45 0.58 4.40 -1.37
C GLU A 45 0.07 3.04 -1.89
N LEU A 46 -1.25 2.89 -2.07
CA LEU A 46 -1.83 1.67 -2.63
C LEU A 46 -1.38 1.43 -4.08
N LEU A 47 -1.29 2.48 -4.88
CA LEU A 47 -0.77 2.39 -6.26
C LEU A 47 0.71 2.00 -6.30
N LEU A 48 1.52 2.52 -5.37
CA LEU A 48 2.90 2.11 -5.21
C LEU A 48 3.00 0.63 -4.83
N GLU A 49 2.16 0.16 -3.92
CA GLU A 49 2.12 -1.25 -3.51
C GLU A 49 1.67 -2.16 -4.68
N ASP A 50 0.66 -1.75 -5.45
CA ASP A 50 0.21 -2.51 -6.62
C ASP A 50 1.32 -2.62 -7.69
N ARG A 51 2.06 -1.54 -7.96
CA ARG A 51 3.24 -1.57 -8.85
C ARG A 51 4.32 -2.52 -8.33
N LEU A 52 4.60 -2.46 -7.03
CA LEU A 52 5.55 -3.36 -6.38
C LEU A 52 5.12 -4.83 -6.55
N ASN A 53 3.84 -5.13 -6.33
CA ASN A 53 3.30 -6.47 -6.49
C ASN A 53 3.43 -6.98 -7.93
N ASP A 54 3.21 -6.13 -8.93
CA ASP A 54 3.36 -6.51 -10.34
C ASP A 54 4.83 -6.74 -10.73
N GLU A 55 5.75 -5.92 -10.20
CA GLU A 55 7.20 -6.12 -10.38
C GLU A 55 7.67 -7.42 -9.74
N VAL A 56 7.17 -7.75 -8.54
CA VAL A 56 7.42 -9.05 -7.88
C VAL A 56 6.91 -10.21 -8.74
N LYS A 57 5.72 -10.10 -9.34
CA LYS A 57 5.17 -11.16 -10.21
C LYS A 57 6.00 -11.36 -11.47
N GLU A 58 6.42 -10.29 -12.13
CA GLU A 58 7.27 -10.37 -13.33
C GLU A 58 8.63 -10.99 -13.00
N LEU A 59 9.22 -10.63 -11.86
CA LEU A 59 10.46 -11.22 -11.39
C LEU A 59 10.30 -12.72 -11.12
N LEU A 60 9.18 -13.14 -10.51
CA LEU A 60 8.90 -14.56 -10.30
C LEU A 60 8.63 -15.32 -11.60
N LYS A 61 7.87 -14.76 -12.56
CA LYS A 61 7.64 -15.38 -13.88
C LYS A 61 8.95 -15.62 -14.63
N SER A 62 9.88 -14.66 -14.60
CA SER A 62 11.19 -14.84 -15.24
C SER A 62 12.02 -15.97 -14.60
N HIS A 63 11.74 -16.31 -13.33
CA HIS A 63 12.38 -17.39 -12.59
C HIS A 63 11.53 -18.66 -12.49
N GLU A 64 10.33 -18.72 -13.08
CA GLU A 64 9.44 -19.90 -13.04
C GLU A 64 10.11 -21.15 -13.62
N MET A 65 10.94 -21.00 -14.68
CA MET A 65 11.70 -22.11 -15.26
C MET A 65 12.77 -22.68 -14.31
N GLU A 66 13.27 -21.91 -13.35
CA GLU A 66 14.18 -22.40 -12.30
C GLU A 66 13.42 -22.95 -11.09
N LEU A 67 12.25 -22.38 -10.78
CA LEU A 67 11.38 -22.81 -9.68
C LEU A 67 10.80 -24.22 -9.90
N ASP A 68 10.42 -24.54 -11.15
CA ASP A 68 9.86 -25.84 -11.53
C ASP A 68 10.89 -26.98 -11.41
N LYS A 69 12.19 -26.66 -11.50
CA LYS A 69 13.29 -27.62 -11.27
C LYS A 69 13.55 -27.90 -9.79
N GLY A 70 13.11 -27.02 -8.88
CA GLY A 70 13.46 -27.08 -7.45
C GLY A 70 12.33 -27.53 -6.52
N ASN A 71 11.10 -27.73 -7.02
CA ASN A 71 9.91 -27.98 -6.20
C ASN A 71 9.73 -26.94 -5.08
N ILE A 72 10.04 -25.67 -5.40
CA ILE A 72 10.03 -24.56 -4.44
C ILE A 72 8.64 -23.91 -4.43
N ASP A 73 8.03 -23.80 -3.25
CA ASP A 73 6.73 -23.13 -3.05
C ASP A 73 6.75 -21.68 -3.52
N TYR A 74 6.07 -21.40 -4.64
CA TYR A 74 5.87 -20.07 -5.22
C TYR A 74 5.44 -19.02 -4.19
N ARG A 75 4.55 -19.41 -3.27
CA ARG A 75 4.03 -18.55 -2.20
C ARG A 75 5.13 -18.05 -1.25
N ARG A 76 6.11 -18.89 -0.94
CA ARG A 76 7.22 -18.56 -0.03
C ARG A 76 8.21 -17.62 -0.70
N MET A 77 8.53 -17.86 -1.98
CA MET A 77 9.38 -16.95 -2.77
C MET A 77 8.73 -15.60 -2.99
N PHE A 78 7.42 -15.56 -3.25
CA PHE A 78 6.67 -14.31 -3.33
C PHE A 78 6.80 -13.46 -2.06
N GLN A 79 6.66 -14.07 -0.88
CA GLN A 79 6.86 -13.36 0.38
C GLN A 79 8.30 -12.87 0.57
N MET A 80 9.30 -13.69 0.25
CA MET A 80 10.71 -13.32 0.40
C MET A 80 11.12 -12.17 -0.53
N VAL A 81 10.70 -12.23 -1.79
CA VAL A 81 10.97 -11.18 -2.80
C VAL A 81 10.23 -9.90 -2.44
N LYS A 82 8.95 -10.00 -2.01
CA LYS A 82 8.16 -8.85 -1.54
C LYS A 82 8.82 -8.16 -0.34
N GLN A 83 9.30 -8.92 0.65
CA GLN A 83 10.03 -8.37 1.80
C GLN A 83 11.35 -7.71 1.40
N LYS A 84 12.10 -8.31 0.48
CA LYS A 84 13.39 -7.76 0.02
C LYS A 84 13.21 -6.44 -0.73
N LEU A 85 12.27 -6.39 -1.67
CA LEU A 85 11.94 -5.19 -2.44
C LEU A 85 11.35 -4.08 -1.58
N ALA A 86 10.47 -4.39 -0.62
CA ALA A 86 9.95 -3.41 0.31
C ALA A 86 11.06 -2.79 1.16
N LYS A 87 12.01 -3.61 1.63
CA LYS A 87 13.18 -3.14 2.41
C LYS A 87 14.12 -2.26 1.58
N GLU A 88 14.33 -2.56 0.30
CA GLU A 88 15.13 -1.74 -0.61
C GLU A 88 14.48 -0.37 -0.91
N ARG A 89 13.15 -0.31 -0.95
CA ARG A 89 12.40 0.94 -1.17
C ARG A 89 12.05 1.71 0.10
N GLY A 90 12.48 1.23 1.27
CA GLY A 90 12.15 1.84 2.56
C GLY A 90 10.67 1.79 2.92
N MET A 91 9.90 0.90 2.28
CA MET A 91 8.47 0.71 2.54
C MET A 91 8.30 -0.23 3.75
N VAL A 92 7.41 0.13 4.68
CA VAL A 92 7.03 -0.73 5.80
C VAL A 92 5.80 -1.53 5.38
N LEU A 93 5.93 -2.86 5.36
CA LEU A 93 4.86 -3.82 5.06
C LEU A 93 4.11 -4.26 6.31
#